data_AF-A0A7V9RHR4-F1
#
_entry.id   AF-A0A7V9RHR4-F1
#
_cell.length_a   1.000
_cell.length_b   1.000
_cell.length_c   1.000
_cell.angle_alpha   90.00
_cell.angle_beta   90.00
_cell.angle_gamma   90.00
#
_symmetry.space_group_name_H-M   'P 1'
#
loop_
_entity.id
_entity.type
_entity.pdbx_description
1 polymer ?
#
loop_
_entity_poly.entity_id
_entity_poly.type
_entity_poly.pdbx_seq_one_letter_code
_entity_poly.pdbx_strand_id
1 'polypeptide(L)'
;MPARASAGSVDAGAIRAVTGGDPWSLTFEDPDGAPILSEHPATGVGAAGTLGFRVLGIWRHATKVTSERREGEALIAELDTTDPLRTIEVRIEPAGEGVISLDAIVLGPQADLDALGIGFNALEDERYLGFGERSNAVDQRGNGVENYVSDGPYQSEEYPFLNLFVPPWGLREREDASYFPVPWLLSSAGYGVLVDNPQTSYFRLGSESADAWSVEIVRAPEGEAGGELAAQPERLSMRFFGGPEPADALGRFTRETGRQPLPEAPWVYGAWYQAGAETAGLDAQRAADVPISVMQTYLHYLPCGDHVGSEAAQPGRTA
;
A
#
# COMPACT_ATOMS: atom_id res chain seq x y z
N MET A 1 20.01 5.76 -36.19
CA MET A 1 18.83 6.64 -36.26
C MET A 1 18.12 6.52 -34.93
N PRO A 2 17.74 7.61 -34.25
CA PRO A 2 16.97 7.47 -33.02
C PRO A 2 15.61 6.85 -33.38
N ALA A 3 15.22 5.82 -32.63
CA ALA A 3 13.95 5.13 -32.83
C ALA A 3 12.81 6.14 -32.66
N ARG A 4 11.80 6.08 -33.54
CA ARG A 4 10.56 6.85 -33.41
C ARG A 4 9.95 6.56 -32.05
N ALA A 5 9.40 7.58 -31.39
CA ALA A 5 8.50 7.44 -30.25
C ALA A 5 7.36 6.48 -30.64
N SER A 6 7.48 5.20 -30.27
CA SER A 6 6.44 4.20 -30.49
C SER A 6 5.60 4.07 -29.24
N ALA A 7 4.29 3.93 -29.44
CA ALA A 7 3.43 3.42 -28.40
C ALA A 7 3.79 1.95 -28.12
N GLY A 8 4.05 1.61 -26.87
CA GLY A 8 4.36 0.27 -26.41
C GLY A 8 3.14 -0.39 -25.77
N SER A 9 3.16 -1.71 -25.64
CA SER A 9 2.14 -2.42 -24.86
C SER A 9 2.69 -3.69 -24.21
N VAL A 10 2.13 -4.02 -23.05
CA VAL A 10 2.40 -5.24 -22.29
C VAL A 10 1.06 -5.86 -21.88
N ASP A 11 0.90 -7.14 -22.14
CA ASP A 11 -0.38 -7.84 -22.03
C ASP A 11 -0.26 -8.97 -21.00
N ALA A 12 -1.15 -8.98 -20.01
CA ALA A 12 -1.24 -10.01 -18.98
C ALA A 12 -2.59 -10.74 -19.02
N GLY A 13 -3.32 -10.70 -20.15
CA GLY A 13 -4.63 -11.35 -20.30
C GLY A 13 -5.76 -10.48 -19.78
N ALA A 14 -5.97 -10.43 -18.46
CA ALA A 14 -7.08 -9.66 -17.87
C ALA A 14 -6.82 -8.15 -17.76
N ILE A 15 -5.61 -7.71 -18.08
CA ILE A 15 -5.18 -6.31 -18.06
C ILE A 15 -4.05 -6.15 -19.07
N ARG A 16 -4.05 -5.01 -19.76
CA ARG A 16 -3.00 -4.61 -20.69
C ARG A 16 -2.50 -3.21 -20.34
N ALA A 17 -1.20 -3.03 -20.20
CA ALA A 17 -0.58 -1.71 -20.14
C ALA A 17 -0.27 -1.21 -21.55
N VAL A 18 -0.63 0.02 -21.85
CA VAL A 18 -0.39 0.72 -23.12
C VAL A 18 0.31 2.04 -22.83
N THR A 19 1.41 2.31 -23.53
CA THR A 19 2.20 3.53 -23.34
C THR A 19 2.12 4.46 -24.54
N GLY A 20 2.12 5.77 -24.28
CA GLY A 20 2.32 6.82 -25.29
C GLY A 20 3.79 7.23 -25.40
N GLY A 21 4.19 7.68 -26.59
CA GLY A 21 5.57 8.07 -26.89
C GLY A 21 5.90 9.53 -26.58
N ASP A 22 5.24 10.48 -27.27
CA ASP A 22 5.41 11.93 -27.09
C ASP A 22 4.04 12.62 -27.29
N PRO A 23 3.33 13.01 -26.20
CA PRO A 23 3.76 12.90 -24.81
C PRO A 23 3.76 11.45 -24.28
N TRP A 24 4.55 11.23 -23.23
CA TRP A 24 4.45 10.04 -22.38
C TRP A 24 3.04 9.93 -21.81
N SER A 25 2.52 8.71 -21.78
CA SER A 25 1.31 8.35 -21.05
C SER A 25 1.35 6.87 -20.72
N LEU A 26 0.67 6.46 -19.66
CA LEU A 26 0.40 5.07 -19.32
C LEU A 26 -1.11 4.86 -19.12
N THR A 27 -1.68 3.88 -19.82
CA THR A 27 -3.07 3.46 -19.62
C THR A 27 -3.13 1.96 -19.44
N PHE A 28 -3.90 1.51 -18.48
CA PHE A 28 -4.29 0.13 -18.32
C PHE A 28 -5.66 -0.07 -18.94
N GLU A 29 -5.78 -1.10 -19.77
CA GLU A 29 -6.98 -1.47 -20.51
C GLU A 29 -7.44 -2.88 -20.10
N ASP A 30 -8.74 -3.12 -20.23
CA ASP A 30 -9.32 -4.46 -20.15
C ASP A 30 -9.03 -5.28 -21.44
N PRO A 31 -9.44 -6.56 -21.52
CA PRO A 31 -9.22 -7.39 -22.70
C PRO A 31 -9.90 -6.89 -23.98
N ASP A 32 -10.95 -6.06 -23.85
CA ASP A 32 -11.70 -5.48 -24.97
C ASP A 32 -11.08 -4.13 -25.43
N GLY A 33 -10.04 -3.65 -24.75
CA GLY A 33 -9.33 -2.41 -25.03
C GLY A 33 -9.99 -1.16 -24.42
N ALA A 34 -10.93 -1.33 -23.48
CA ALA A 34 -11.50 -0.20 -22.76
C ALA A 34 -10.55 0.23 -21.62
N PRO A 35 -10.30 1.54 -21.44
CA PRO A 35 -9.44 2.02 -20.36
C PRO A 35 -10.09 1.76 -19.00
N ILE A 36 -9.35 1.11 -18.10
CA ILE A 36 -9.74 0.86 -16.70
C ILE A 36 -9.03 1.82 -15.73
N LEU A 37 -7.81 2.24 -16.06
CA LEU A 37 -7.01 3.16 -15.27
C LEU A 37 -6.05 3.92 -16.19
N SER A 38 -6.11 5.24 -16.20
CA SER A 38 -5.21 6.07 -17.00
C SER A 38 -4.40 6.99 -16.10
N GLU A 39 -3.09 7.04 -16.35
CA GLU A 39 -2.18 8.00 -15.74
C GLU A 39 -2.70 9.44 -15.97
N HIS A 40 -2.60 10.27 -14.93
CA HIS A 40 -3.02 11.66 -15.00
C HIS A 40 -1.99 12.45 -15.83
N PRO A 41 -2.38 13.17 -16.89
CA PRO A 41 -1.44 13.70 -17.88
C PRO A 41 -0.69 14.97 -17.42
N ALA A 42 -0.93 15.45 -16.20
CA ALA A 42 -0.33 16.68 -15.72
C ALA A 42 1.19 16.52 -15.52
N THR A 43 1.91 17.59 -15.88
CA THR A 43 3.36 17.72 -15.66
C THR A 43 3.66 18.99 -14.84
N GLY A 44 2.78 19.29 -13.88
CA GLY A 44 2.84 20.48 -13.04
C GLY A 44 3.88 20.35 -11.91
N VAL A 45 3.62 20.99 -10.78
CA VAL A 45 4.48 20.93 -9.58
C VAL A 45 3.88 20.12 -8.43
N GLY A 46 2.70 19.51 -8.65
CA GLY A 46 1.97 18.71 -7.66
C GLY A 46 2.13 17.21 -7.87
N ALA A 47 1.69 16.40 -6.90
CA ALA A 47 1.84 14.94 -6.94
C ALA A 47 0.94 14.25 -7.97
N ALA A 48 -0.20 14.87 -8.31
CA ALA A 48 -1.09 14.39 -9.35
C ALA A 48 -0.49 14.71 -10.74
N GLY A 49 0.04 13.69 -11.40
CA GLY A 49 0.65 13.84 -12.72
C GLY A 49 1.23 12.53 -13.23
N THR A 50 1.97 12.61 -14.34
CA THR A 50 2.66 11.44 -14.87
C THR A 50 3.73 10.95 -13.89
N LEU A 51 4.21 9.72 -14.09
CA LEU A 51 5.33 9.15 -13.36
C LEU A 51 6.42 10.18 -13.12
N GLY A 52 6.83 10.35 -11.88
CA GLY A 52 7.67 11.45 -11.49
C GLY A 52 8.36 11.25 -10.17
N PHE A 53 9.10 12.28 -9.79
CA PHE A 53 9.81 12.36 -8.53
C PHE A 53 9.76 13.77 -7.97
N ARG A 54 9.93 13.88 -6.66
CA ARG A 54 10.06 15.15 -5.96
C ARG A 54 11.53 15.39 -5.65
N VAL A 55 11.98 16.59 -5.98
CA VAL A 55 13.33 17.07 -5.68
C VAL A 55 13.24 18.51 -5.21
N LEU A 56 13.90 18.82 -4.09
CA LEU A 56 13.83 20.14 -3.44
C LEU A 56 12.38 20.60 -3.21
N GLY A 57 11.48 19.65 -2.87
CA GLY A 57 10.06 19.91 -2.63
C GLY A 57 9.21 20.19 -3.87
N ILE A 58 9.76 20.03 -5.08
CA ILE A 58 9.05 20.27 -6.35
C ILE A 58 8.92 18.96 -7.13
N TRP A 59 7.70 18.63 -7.55
CA TRP A 59 7.47 17.50 -8.43
C TRP A 59 8.01 17.75 -9.84
N ARG A 60 8.62 16.70 -10.40
CA ARG A 60 9.17 16.64 -11.74
C ARG A 60 8.62 15.39 -12.40
N HIS A 61 8.05 15.57 -13.58
CA HIS A 61 7.26 14.54 -14.25
C HIS A 61 7.88 14.08 -15.55
N ALA A 62 7.67 12.81 -15.90
CA ALA A 62 7.97 12.24 -17.20
C ALA A 62 7.18 12.95 -18.31
N THR A 63 7.84 13.17 -19.45
CA THR A 63 7.30 13.98 -20.55
C THR A 63 7.21 13.23 -21.87
N LYS A 64 8.23 12.45 -22.23
CA LYS A 64 8.28 11.67 -23.48
C LYS A 64 9.30 10.55 -23.42
N VAL A 65 9.12 9.53 -24.25
CA VAL A 65 10.05 8.43 -24.46
C VAL A 65 11.22 8.89 -25.35
N THR A 66 12.45 8.72 -24.85
CA THR A 66 13.69 8.99 -25.60
C THR A 66 14.31 7.72 -26.19
N SER A 67 14.13 6.60 -25.50
CA SER A 67 14.52 5.28 -25.99
C SER A 67 13.53 4.23 -25.50
N GLU A 68 13.31 3.20 -26.31
CA GLU A 68 12.44 2.06 -26.00
C GLU A 68 13.11 0.77 -26.48
N ARG A 69 13.05 -0.26 -25.65
CA ARG A 69 13.50 -1.61 -25.98
C ARG A 69 12.58 -2.66 -25.37
N ARG A 70 12.67 -3.89 -25.89
CA ARG A 70 12.03 -5.07 -25.29
C ARG A 70 13.07 -6.03 -24.74
N GLU A 71 12.77 -6.62 -23.59
CA GLU A 71 13.51 -7.73 -23.00
C GLU A 71 12.52 -8.85 -22.66
N GLY A 72 12.38 -9.83 -23.56
CA GLY A 72 11.29 -10.80 -23.47
C GLY A 72 9.93 -10.10 -23.62
N GLU A 73 9.04 -10.32 -22.66
CA GLU A 73 7.72 -9.66 -22.61
C GLU A 73 7.76 -8.27 -21.96
N ALA A 74 8.89 -7.90 -21.36
CA ALA A 74 9.06 -6.59 -20.74
C ALA A 74 9.26 -5.49 -21.79
N LEU A 75 8.57 -4.37 -21.55
CA LEU A 75 8.82 -3.07 -22.18
C LEU A 75 9.74 -2.26 -21.28
N ILE A 76 10.81 -1.70 -21.81
CA ILE A 76 11.70 -0.81 -21.08
C ILE A 76 11.85 0.48 -21.86
N ALA A 77 11.57 1.60 -21.23
CA ALA A 77 11.67 2.91 -21.83
C ALA A 77 12.46 3.87 -20.94
N GLU A 78 13.24 4.74 -21.56
CA GLU A 78 13.82 5.91 -20.89
C GLU A 78 12.99 7.14 -21.22
N LEU A 79 12.67 7.92 -20.18
CA LEU A 79 11.75 9.05 -20.24
C LEU A 79 12.50 10.34 -19.89
N ASP A 80 12.39 11.35 -20.78
CA ASP A 80 12.75 12.72 -20.43
C ASP A 80 11.81 13.23 -19.35
N THR A 81 12.30 14.06 -18.42
CA THR A 81 11.47 14.71 -17.42
C THR A 81 11.47 16.22 -17.55
N THR A 82 10.57 16.87 -16.82
CA THR A 82 10.59 18.33 -16.63
C THR A 82 11.84 18.86 -15.91
N ASP A 83 12.66 17.98 -15.31
CA ASP A 83 14.01 18.30 -14.80
C ASP A 83 15.07 17.89 -15.84
N PRO A 84 15.83 18.84 -16.42
CA PRO A 84 16.82 18.51 -17.44
C PRO A 84 18.03 17.71 -16.90
N LEU A 85 18.16 17.55 -15.58
CA LEU A 85 19.27 16.82 -14.96
C LEU A 85 18.96 15.34 -14.74
N ARG A 86 17.70 14.92 -14.90
CA ARG A 86 17.24 13.58 -14.52
C ARG A 86 16.27 13.00 -15.54
N THR A 87 16.45 11.72 -15.82
CA THR A 87 15.53 10.90 -16.63
C THR A 87 14.92 9.80 -15.76
N ILE A 88 13.91 9.11 -16.27
CA ILE A 88 13.32 7.94 -15.61
C ILE A 88 13.48 6.74 -16.54
N GLU A 89 14.10 5.65 -16.07
CA GLU A 89 13.94 4.35 -16.74
C GLU A 89 12.71 3.66 -16.15
N VAL A 90 11.75 3.30 -17.00
CA VAL A 90 10.57 2.52 -16.62
C VAL A 90 10.64 1.15 -17.27
N ARG A 91 10.39 0.10 -16.48
CA ARG A 91 10.21 -1.28 -16.93
C ARG A 91 8.77 -1.70 -16.60
N ILE A 92 8.05 -2.18 -17.60
CA ILE A 92 6.70 -2.71 -17.48
C ILE A 92 6.71 -4.13 -17.99
N GLU A 93 6.21 -5.09 -17.22
CA GLU A 93 6.17 -6.51 -17.64
C GLU A 93 4.99 -7.27 -17.02
N PRO A 94 4.61 -8.43 -17.58
CA PRO A 94 3.65 -9.32 -16.92
C PRO A 94 4.27 -9.89 -15.65
N ALA A 95 3.57 -9.77 -14.53
CA ALA A 95 3.98 -10.36 -13.25
C ALA A 95 3.24 -11.66 -12.91
N GLY A 96 2.11 -11.91 -13.59
CA GLY A 96 1.25 -13.06 -13.41
C GLY A 96 -0.02 -12.93 -14.25
N GLU A 97 -0.91 -13.91 -14.18
CA GLU A 97 -2.17 -13.88 -14.94
C GLU A 97 -3.06 -12.71 -14.47
N GLY A 98 -3.23 -11.71 -15.32
CA GLY A 98 -3.97 -10.49 -15.02
C GLY A 98 -3.23 -9.54 -14.10
N VAL A 99 -1.89 -9.61 -14.05
CA VAL A 99 -1.05 -8.75 -13.22
C VAL A 99 0.09 -8.15 -14.05
N ILE A 100 0.22 -6.83 -14.02
CA ILE A 100 1.33 -6.09 -14.63
C ILE A 100 2.19 -5.50 -13.51
N SER A 101 3.51 -5.66 -13.58
CA SER A 101 4.45 -4.89 -12.74
C SER A 101 4.95 -3.65 -13.47
N LEU A 102 5.25 -2.61 -12.70
CA LEU A 102 5.94 -1.40 -13.12
C LEU A 102 7.08 -1.13 -12.15
N ASP A 103 8.29 -1.01 -12.68
CA ASP A 103 9.47 -0.54 -11.96
C ASP A 103 9.95 0.75 -12.61
N ALA A 104 10.09 1.81 -11.82
CA ALA A 104 10.60 3.10 -12.26
C ALA A 104 11.82 3.50 -11.44
N ILE A 105 12.91 3.88 -12.11
CA ILE A 105 14.18 4.27 -11.51
C ILE A 105 14.55 5.66 -11.99
N VAL A 106 14.90 6.56 -11.07
CA VAL A 106 15.38 7.89 -11.41
C VAL A 106 16.86 7.84 -11.75
N LEU A 107 17.21 8.21 -12.98
CA LEU A 107 18.59 8.30 -13.45
C LEU A 107 19.10 9.74 -13.32
N GLY A 108 20.37 9.89 -12.94
CA GLY A 108 21.01 11.19 -12.71
C GLY A 108 21.37 11.44 -11.24
N PRO A 109 21.58 12.70 -10.82
CA PRO A 109 21.96 13.03 -9.44
C PRO A 109 20.88 12.63 -8.43
N GLN A 110 21.26 11.92 -7.37
CA GLN A 110 20.30 11.46 -6.36
C GLN A 110 20.10 12.47 -5.21
N ALA A 111 20.98 13.48 -5.09
CA ALA A 111 20.86 14.51 -4.06
C ALA A 111 19.45 15.15 -4.06
N ASP A 112 18.90 15.30 -2.85
CA ASP A 112 17.60 15.93 -2.58
C ASP A 112 16.37 15.25 -3.19
N LEU A 113 16.51 14.00 -3.67
CA LEU A 113 15.39 13.15 -4.08
C LEU A 113 14.65 12.66 -2.84
N ASP A 114 13.42 13.14 -2.63
CA ASP A 114 12.66 12.88 -1.40
C ASP A 114 11.40 12.03 -1.61
N ALA A 115 10.88 11.97 -2.85
CA ALA A 115 9.74 11.11 -3.21
C ALA A 115 9.80 10.63 -4.67
N LEU A 116 9.21 9.47 -4.95
CA LEU A 116 8.84 8.99 -6.29
C LEU A 116 7.34 8.70 -6.30
N GLY A 117 6.65 8.95 -7.40
CA GLY A 117 5.21 8.73 -7.45
C GLY A 117 4.61 8.80 -8.84
N ILE A 118 3.32 8.49 -8.90
CA ILE A 118 2.52 8.51 -10.12
C ILE A 118 1.07 8.87 -9.75
N GLY A 119 0.44 9.66 -10.59
CA GLY A 119 -0.97 10.02 -10.50
C GLY A 119 -1.80 9.36 -11.59
N PHE A 120 -3.09 9.18 -11.31
CA PHE A 120 -4.08 8.60 -12.19
C PHE A 120 -5.37 9.41 -12.16
N ASN A 121 -6.13 9.34 -13.24
CA ASN A 121 -7.48 9.89 -13.28
C ASN A 121 -8.38 9.13 -12.30
N ALA A 122 -9.26 9.85 -11.61
CA ALA A 122 -10.29 9.31 -10.73
C ALA A 122 -11.67 9.45 -11.38
N LEU A 123 -12.48 8.39 -11.35
CA LEU A 123 -13.88 8.51 -11.76
C LEU A 123 -14.71 9.18 -10.64
N GLU A 124 -15.82 9.82 -11.01
CA GLU A 124 -16.65 10.62 -10.08
C GLU A 124 -17.21 9.77 -8.92
N ASP A 125 -17.67 8.56 -9.21
CA ASP A 125 -18.29 7.63 -8.24
C ASP A 125 -17.33 6.51 -7.78
N GLU A 126 -16.04 6.64 -8.09
CA GLU A 126 -15.04 5.63 -7.74
C GLU A 126 -14.76 5.63 -6.25
N ARG A 127 -14.84 4.43 -5.66
CA ARG A 127 -14.52 4.16 -4.26
C ARG A 127 -13.18 3.46 -4.15
N TYR A 128 -12.43 3.83 -3.12
CA TYR A 128 -11.10 3.27 -2.88
C TYR A 128 -11.10 2.49 -1.57
N LEU A 129 -10.87 1.19 -1.66
CA LEU A 129 -10.95 0.23 -0.57
C LEU A 129 -9.56 -0.38 -0.30
N GLY A 130 -9.43 -1.10 0.81
CA GLY A 130 -8.21 -1.86 1.15
C GLY A 130 -7.36 -1.15 2.20
N PHE A 131 -6.11 -0.90 1.86
CA PHE A 131 -5.09 -0.26 2.69
C PHE A 131 -4.68 -0.99 3.98
N GLY A 132 -5.05 -2.26 4.12
CA GLY A 132 -4.87 -3.04 5.34
C GLY A 132 -6.01 -2.84 6.34
N GLU A 133 -5.72 -2.91 7.62
CA GLU A 133 -6.69 -2.60 8.67
C GLU A 133 -6.78 -1.10 8.87
N ARG A 134 -7.95 -0.51 8.62
CA ARG A 134 -8.20 0.92 8.78
C ARG A 134 -9.46 1.15 9.61
N SER A 135 -9.34 2.06 10.56
CA SER A 135 -10.43 2.40 11.50
C SER A 135 -11.10 3.73 11.18
N ASN A 136 -10.52 4.56 10.30
CA ASN A 136 -11.09 5.87 9.93
C ASN A 136 -12.24 5.75 8.93
N ALA A 137 -12.06 4.96 7.86
CA ALA A 137 -13.04 4.84 6.77
C ALA A 137 -12.87 3.52 6.01
N VAL A 138 -13.98 3.02 5.46
CA VAL A 138 -13.99 1.88 4.53
C VAL A 138 -13.69 2.36 3.10
N ASP A 139 -14.43 3.37 2.64
CA ASP A 139 -14.16 4.07 1.39
C ASP A 139 -13.25 5.27 1.68
N GLN A 140 -12.08 5.28 1.06
CA GLN A 140 -11.05 6.28 1.28
C GLN A 140 -11.10 7.43 0.27
N ARG A 141 -12.15 7.53 -0.56
CA ARG A 141 -12.35 8.68 -1.45
C ARG A 141 -12.35 9.99 -0.64
N GLY A 142 -11.54 10.96 -1.09
CA GLY A 142 -11.33 12.25 -0.45
C GLY A 142 -10.25 12.24 0.64
N ASN A 143 -9.70 11.08 1.01
CA ASN A 143 -8.70 10.96 2.07
C ASN A 143 -7.27 10.85 1.54
N GLY A 144 -6.31 11.20 2.39
CA GLY A 144 -4.91 10.82 2.23
C GLY A 144 -4.60 9.63 3.15
N VAL A 145 -4.07 8.53 2.61
CA VAL A 145 -3.77 7.30 3.35
C VAL A 145 -2.27 7.06 3.42
N GLU A 146 -1.73 7.01 4.62
CA GLU A 146 -0.34 6.68 4.95
C GLU A 146 -0.19 5.17 5.13
N ASN A 147 0.80 4.58 4.47
CA ASN A 147 1.22 3.20 4.70
C ASN A 147 2.52 3.19 5.51
N TYR A 148 2.37 3.25 6.83
CA TYR A 148 3.45 3.19 7.81
C TYR A 148 2.96 2.48 9.06
N VAL A 149 3.70 1.45 9.50
CA VAL A 149 3.33 0.67 10.69
C VAL A 149 3.53 1.54 11.92
N SER A 150 2.46 1.81 12.65
CA SER A 150 2.49 2.58 13.89
C SER A 150 1.34 2.19 14.80
N ASP A 151 1.45 2.52 16.08
CA ASP A 151 0.35 2.40 17.01
C ASP A 151 -0.73 3.45 16.69
N GLY A 152 -2.00 3.06 16.81
CA GLY A 152 -3.14 3.94 16.60
C GLY A 152 -4.23 3.36 15.68
N PRO A 153 -5.26 4.16 15.35
CA PRO A 153 -5.44 5.54 15.81
C PRO A 153 -5.92 5.59 17.27
N TYR A 154 -5.60 6.68 17.98
CA TYR A 154 -6.06 6.94 19.35
C TYR A 154 -6.97 8.17 19.42
N GLN A 155 -7.64 8.37 20.55
CA GLN A 155 -8.36 9.62 20.80
C GLN A 155 -7.36 10.77 21.00
N SER A 156 -7.72 11.98 20.57
CA SER A 156 -6.85 13.16 20.62
C SER A 156 -6.29 13.44 22.02
N GLU A 157 -7.07 13.14 23.07
CA GLU A 157 -6.70 13.33 24.47
C GLU A 157 -5.66 12.32 24.98
N GLU A 158 -5.46 11.20 24.28
CA GLU A 158 -4.54 10.13 24.68
C GLU A 158 -3.10 10.39 24.21
N TYR A 159 -2.93 11.09 23.07
CA TYR A 159 -1.63 11.35 22.47
C TYR A 159 -0.62 12.06 23.40
N PRO A 160 -0.98 13.09 24.19
CA PRO A 160 -0.03 13.71 25.12
C PRO A 160 0.56 12.73 26.15
N PHE A 161 -0.21 11.72 26.55
CA PHE A 161 0.25 10.69 27.48
C PHE A 161 1.07 9.63 26.76
N LEU A 162 0.61 9.13 25.61
CA LEU A 162 1.31 8.12 24.81
C LEU A 162 2.71 8.61 24.37
N ASN A 163 2.83 9.88 23.98
CA ASN A 163 4.10 10.51 23.61
C ASN A 163 5.14 10.54 24.74
N LEU A 164 4.79 10.21 25.99
CA LEU A 164 5.76 10.11 27.10
C LEU A 164 6.58 8.81 27.08
N PHE A 165 6.10 7.76 26.43
CA PHE A 165 6.72 6.42 26.49
C PHE A 165 6.71 5.65 25.17
N VAL A 166 5.89 6.02 24.20
CA VAL A 166 5.99 5.50 22.84
C VAL A 166 7.06 6.31 22.11
N PRO A 167 8.06 5.68 21.47
CA PRO A 167 9.06 6.40 20.70
C PRO A 167 8.40 7.15 19.52
N PRO A 168 8.98 8.27 19.03
CA PRO A 168 8.38 9.08 17.98
C PRO A 168 8.00 8.30 16.71
N TRP A 169 8.84 7.36 16.27
CA TRP A 169 8.58 6.49 15.11
C TRP A 169 7.47 5.44 15.36
N GLY A 170 7.09 5.21 16.61
CA GLY A 170 6.08 4.21 16.98
C GLY A 170 4.66 4.75 16.96
N LEU A 171 4.47 6.07 16.86
CA LEU A 171 3.18 6.71 17.02
C LEU A 171 2.93 7.70 15.89
N ARG A 172 1.76 7.62 15.27
CA ARG A 172 1.31 8.60 14.27
C ARG A 172 0.04 9.27 14.76
N GLU A 173 0.08 10.60 14.87
CA GLU A 173 -1.10 11.41 15.20
C GLU A 173 -1.99 11.60 13.97
N ARG A 174 -2.53 10.49 13.47
CA ARG A 174 -3.36 10.47 12.26
C ARG A 174 -4.55 9.53 12.45
N GLU A 175 -5.70 9.90 11.87
CA GLU A 175 -6.91 9.07 11.94
C GLU A 175 -6.74 7.74 11.18
N ASP A 176 -5.93 7.74 10.12
CA ASP A 176 -5.62 6.55 9.33
C ASP A 176 -4.44 5.73 9.88
N ALA A 177 -3.87 6.09 11.04
CA ALA A 177 -2.79 5.31 11.67
C ALA A 177 -3.23 3.84 11.85
N SER A 178 -2.30 2.91 11.69
CA SER A 178 -2.60 1.48 11.77
C SER A 178 -1.36 0.68 12.09
N TYR A 179 -1.54 -0.35 12.92
CA TYR A 179 -0.53 -1.36 13.19
C TYR A 179 -0.45 -2.41 12.08
N PHE A 180 -1.47 -2.48 11.20
CA PHE A 180 -1.50 -3.40 10.08
C PHE A 180 -1.89 -2.72 8.76
N PRO A 181 -1.11 -1.71 8.31
CA PRO A 181 -1.31 -1.10 7.01
C PRO A 181 -0.78 -2.03 5.92
N VAL A 182 -1.46 -2.07 4.78
CA VAL A 182 -1.00 -2.76 3.57
C VAL A 182 -1.14 -1.77 2.41
N PRO A 183 -0.13 -1.52 1.57
CA PRO A 183 -0.20 -0.50 0.52
C PRO A 183 -0.97 -1.01 -0.72
N TRP A 184 -2.17 -1.54 -0.48
CA TRP A 184 -3.06 -2.19 -1.43
C TRP A 184 -4.33 -1.37 -1.61
N LEU A 185 -4.47 -0.73 -2.77
CA LEU A 185 -5.69 -0.08 -3.21
C LEU A 185 -6.52 -1.08 -4.00
N LEU A 186 -7.80 -1.23 -3.63
CA LEU A 186 -8.80 -1.92 -4.44
C LEU A 186 -9.87 -0.90 -4.88
N SER A 187 -10.01 -0.70 -6.18
CA SER A 187 -10.98 0.24 -6.75
C SER A 187 -12.32 -0.46 -7.03
N SER A 188 -13.42 0.27 -6.81
CA SER A 188 -14.74 -0.16 -7.28
C SER A 188 -14.87 -0.23 -8.80
N ALA A 189 -13.94 0.37 -9.56
CA ALA A 189 -13.86 0.28 -11.01
C ALA A 189 -13.26 -1.07 -11.50
N GLY A 190 -12.93 -1.98 -10.58
CA GLY A 190 -12.56 -3.36 -10.92
C GLY A 190 -11.07 -3.61 -11.02
N TYR A 191 -10.21 -2.66 -10.68
CA TYR A 191 -8.76 -2.86 -10.64
C TYR A 191 -8.20 -2.78 -9.21
N GLY A 192 -6.99 -3.29 -9.02
CA GLY A 192 -6.22 -3.07 -7.79
C GLY A 192 -4.79 -2.64 -8.05
N VAL A 193 -4.18 -1.96 -7.09
CA VAL A 193 -2.82 -1.42 -7.16
C VAL A 193 -2.09 -1.71 -5.85
N LEU A 194 -0.95 -2.37 -5.95
CA LEU A 194 -0.05 -2.64 -4.83
C LEU A 194 1.25 -1.85 -5.03
N VAL A 195 1.71 -1.15 -3.98
CA VAL A 195 3.08 -0.63 -3.93
C VAL A 195 3.97 -1.67 -3.25
N ASP A 196 4.99 -2.15 -3.96
CA ASP A 196 5.89 -3.21 -3.46
C ASP A 196 7.09 -2.64 -2.67
N ASN A 197 7.19 -1.32 -2.57
CA ASN A 197 8.24 -0.66 -1.82
C ASN A 197 8.11 -0.87 -0.30
N PRO A 198 9.23 -1.08 0.42
CA PRO A 198 9.25 -1.09 1.88
C PRO A 198 9.16 0.31 2.50
N GLN A 199 9.42 1.37 1.70
CA GLN A 199 9.28 2.75 2.14
C GLN A 199 7.84 3.09 2.50
N THR A 200 7.66 4.15 3.29
CA THR A 200 6.35 4.76 3.51
C THR A 200 5.76 5.21 2.19
N SER A 201 4.50 4.86 1.96
CA SER A 201 3.73 5.37 0.82
C SER A 201 2.55 6.22 1.27
N TYR A 202 2.24 7.26 0.52
CA TYR A 202 1.03 8.06 0.66
C TYR A 202 0.15 7.91 -0.56
N PHE A 203 -1.12 7.56 -0.36
CA PHE A 203 -2.15 7.60 -1.40
C PHE A 203 -3.02 8.84 -1.18
N ARG A 204 -3.12 9.71 -2.19
CA ARG A 204 -3.96 10.92 -2.17
C ARG A 204 -5.18 10.65 -3.04
N LEU A 205 -6.32 10.31 -2.44
CA LEU A 205 -7.42 9.62 -3.13
C LEU A 205 -8.55 10.59 -3.50
N GLY A 206 -8.23 11.63 -4.26
CA GLY A 206 -9.16 12.72 -4.54
C GLY A 206 -9.18 13.82 -3.49
N SER A 207 -8.21 13.80 -2.56
CA SER A 207 -8.07 14.80 -1.48
C SER A 207 -7.55 16.15 -1.96
N GLU A 208 -6.77 16.17 -3.04
CA GLU A 208 -6.20 17.39 -3.63
C GLU A 208 -6.94 17.85 -4.89
N SER A 209 -7.41 16.90 -5.71
CA SER A 209 -8.25 17.15 -6.89
C SER A 209 -9.26 16.02 -7.04
N ALA A 210 -10.54 16.34 -7.25
CA ALA A 210 -11.61 15.33 -7.28
C ALA A 210 -11.57 14.38 -8.49
N ASP A 211 -10.83 14.75 -9.54
CA ASP A 211 -10.65 14.05 -10.80
C ASP A 211 -9.33 13.25 -10.88
N ALA A 212 -8.55 13.21 -9.81
CA ALA A 212 -7.30 12.48 -9.76
C ALA A 212 -7.04 11.83 -8.40
N TRP A 213 -6.31 10.72 -8.42
CA TRP A 213 -5.64 10.19 -7.26
C TRP A 213 -4.16 9.98 -7.55
N SER A 214 -3.32 9.98 -6.53
CA SER A 214 -1.89 9.69 -6.70
C SER A 214 -1.36 8.79 -5.60
N VAL A 215 -0.22 8.18 -5.89
CA VAL A 215 0.57 7.46 -4.90
C VAL A 215 2.03 7.90 -4.99
N GLU A 216 2.63 8.13 -3.84
CA GLU A 216 4.04 8.47 -3.70
C GLU A 216 4.69 7.59 -2.64
N ILE A 217 5.92 7.17 -2.87
CA ILE A 217 6.81 6.65 -1.84
C ILE A 217 7.72 7.78 -1.38
N VAL A 218 8.00 7.85 -0.10
CA VAL A 218 8.89 8.85 0.49
C VAL A 218 9.99 8.18 1.30
N ARG A 219 11.09 8.89 1.50
CA ARG A 219 12.20 8.36 2.32
C ARG A 219 11.82 8.00 3.76
N ALA A 220 10.92 8.78 4.35
CA ALA A 220 10.43 8.66 5.71
C ALA A 220 9.09 9.38 5.83
N PRO A 221 8.23 9.02 6.81
CA PRO A 221 6.98 9.73 7.04
C PRO A 221 7.19 11.24 7.20
N GLU A 222 6.21 12.02 6.77
CA GLU A 222 6.25 13.47 6.95
C GLU A 222 6.35 13.82 8.45
N GLY A 223 7.29 14.71 8.77
CA GLY A 223 7.57 15.15 10.14
C GLY A 223 8.39 14.17 10.99
N GLU A 224 8.81 13.03 10.45
CA GLU A 224 9.58 12.03 11.20
C GLU A 224 10.97 12.55 11.60
N ALA A 225 11.29 12.48 12.89
CA ALA A 225 12.57 12.91 13.41
C ALA A 225 13.71 12.00 12.89
N GLY A 226 14.72 12.59 12.26
CA GLY A 226 15.80 11.81 11.63
C GLY A 226 15.42 11.19 10.30
N GLY A 227 14.23 11.50 9.76
CA GLY A 227 13.82 11.11 8.41
C GLY A 227 14.80 11.61 7.34
N GLU A 228 15.56 12.67 7.65
CA GLU A 228 16.61 13.19 6.79
C GLU A 228 17.85 12.27 6.65
N LEU A 229 17.92 11.19 7.44
CA LEU A 229 18.96 10.15 7.40
C LEU A 229 18.49 8.86 6.69
N ALA A 230 17.18 8.71 6.44
CA ALA A 230 16.63 7.51 5.80
C ALA A 230 17.10 7.38 4.34
N ALA A 231 17.15 6.15 3.80
CA ALA A 231 17.54 5.96 2.41
C ALA A 231 16.61 6.72 1.45
N GLN A 232 17.16 7.29 0.38
CA GLN A 232 16.36 7.96 -0.64
C GLN A 232 15.52 6.92 -1.41
N PRO A 233 14.32 7.29 -1.89
CA PRO A 233 13.54 6.43 -2.76
C PRO A 233 14.17 6.45 -4.16
N GLU A 234 15.01 5.47 -4.50
CA GLU A 234 15.66 5.41 -5.82
C GLU A 234 14.79 4.68 -6.87
N ARG A 235 13.81 3.91 -6.41
CA ARG A 235 12.96 3.05 -7.23
C ARG A 235 11.52 3.04 -6.72
N LEU A 236 10.56 3.21 -7.62
CA LEU A 236 9.14 2.91 -7.38
C LEU A 236 8.81 1.57 -8.04
N SER A 237 8.28 0.63 -7.26
CA SER A 237 7.86 -0.70 -7.72
C SER A 237 6.39 -0.89 -7.39
N MET A 238 5.59 -1.22 -8.40
CA MET A 238 4.15 -1.35 -8.29
C MET A 238 3.64 -2.56 -9.06
N ARG A 239 2.52 -3.13 -8.61
CA ARG A 239 1.75 -4.13 -9.35
C ARG A 239 0.31 -3.69 -9.53
N PHE A 240 -0.21 -3.89 -10.74
CA PHE A 240 -1.56 -3.56 -11.16
C PHE A 240 -2.32 -4.85 -11.47
N PHE A 241 -3.52 -4.99 -10.91
CA PHE A 241 -4.31 -6.21 -10.93
C PHE A 241 -5.61 -5.94 -11.69
N GLY A 242 -5.81 -6.64 -12.80
CA GLY A 242 -7.00 -6.51 -13.64
C GLY A 242 -8.25 -7.08 -12.98
N GLY A 243 -9.40 -6.61 -13.47
CA GLY A 243 -10.75 -7.04 -13.07
C GLY A 243 -11.38 -8.09 -13.99
N PRO A 244 -12.66 -7.95 -14.37
CA PRO A 244 -13.47 -6.72 -14.34
C PRO A 244 -14.18 -6.41 -13.02
N GLU A 245 -14.38 -7.39 -12.13
CA GLU A 245 -15.00 -7.14 -10.82
C GLU A 245 -13.92 -6.91 -9.75
N PRO A 246 -14.17 -6.08 -8.71
CA PRO A 246 -13.22 -5.92 -7.60
C PRO A 246 -12.82 -7.26 -6.93
N ALA A 247 -13.73 -8.24 -6.92
CA ALA A 247 -13.46 -9.59 -6.43
C ALA A 247 -12.39 -10.32 -7.24
N ASP A 248 -12.33 -10.09 -8.57
CA ASP A 248 -11.33 -10.69 -9.44
C ASP A 248 -9.93 -10.12 -9.15
N ALA A 249 -9.84 -8.78 -9.04
CA ALA A 249 -8.59 -8.11 -8.67
C ALA A 249 -8.07 -8.60 -7.30
N LEU A 250 -8.96 -8.73 -6.32
CA LEU A 250 -8.63 -9.30 -5.00
C LEU A 250 -8.20 -10.78 -5.08
N GLY A 251 -8.87 -11.58 -5.91
CA GLY A 251 -8.53 -12.98 -6.14
C GLY A 251 -7.13 -13.16 -6.73
N ARG A 252 -6.71 -12.23 -7.60
CA ARG A 252 -5.35 -12.15 -8.15
C ARG A 252 -4.35 -11.67 -7.10
N PHE A 253 -4.66 -10.61 -6.35
CA PHE A 253 -3.83 -10.13 -5.24
C PHE A 253 -3.49 -11.25 -4.26
N THR A 254 -4.50 -11.95 -3.74
CA THR A 254 -4.28 -13.03 -2.75
C THR A 254 -3.56 -14.25 -3.34
N ARG A 255 -3.63 -14.48 -4.66
CA ARG A 255 -2.82 -15.52 -5.31
C ARG A 255 -1.33 -15.17 -5.28
N GLU A 256 -1.00 -13.90 -5.47
CA GLU A 256 0.38 -13.41 -5.48
C GLU A 256 0.95 -13.17 -4.07
N THR A 257 0.12 -12.78 -3.10
CA THR A 257 0.58 -12.39 -1.75
C THR A 257 0.30 -13.44 -0.67
N GLY A 258 -0.49 -14.46 -1.00
CA GLY A 258 -0.84 -15.55 -0.10
C GLY A 258 -2.32 -15.57 0.27
N ARG A 259 -2.89 -16.77 0.29
CA ARG A 259 -4.26 -17.02 0.77
C ARG A 259 -4.18 -17.52 2.21
N GLN A 260 -5.06 -16.99 3.06
CA GLN A 260 -5.21 -17.50 4.42
C GLN A 260 -5.50 -19.01 4.37
N PRO A 261 -4.83 -19.80 5.22
CA PRO A 261 -5.11 -21.23 5.28
C PRO A 261 -6.55 -21.47 5.76
N LEU A 262 -7.11 -22.61 5.39
CA LEU A 262 -8.34 -23.07 6.01
C LEU A 262 -8.09 -23.25 7.51
N PRO A 263 -9.02 -22.86 8.39
CA PRO A 263 -8.89 -23.12 9.80
C PRO A 263 -8.68 -24.62 10.07
N GLU A 264 -7.69 -24.95 10.89
CA GLU A 264 -7.29 -26.34 11.15
C GLU A 264 -8.39 -27.13 11.87
N ALA A 265 -9.32 -26.44 12.52
CA ALA A 265 -10.37 -27.07 13.30
C ALA A 265 -11.63 -26.21 13.43
N PRO A 266 -12.81 -26.83 13.59
CA PRO A 266 -14.08 -26.12 13.65
C PRO A 266 -14.24 -25.27 14.91
N TRP A 267 -13.56 -25.60 16.02
CA TRP A 267 -13.65 -24.84 17.27
C TRP A 267 -13.06 -23.42 17.18
N VAL A 268 -12.25 -23.12 16.16
CA VAL A 268 -11.76 -21.76 15.89
C VAL A 268 -12.91 -20.78 15.62
N TYR A 269 -14.01 -21.26 15.04
CA TYR A 269 -15.19 -20.43 14.72
C TYR A 269 -16.16 -20.24 15.91
N GLY A 270 -15.96 -20.98 17.01
CA GLY A 270 -16.83 -20.87 18.18
C GLY A 270 -16.45 -19.67 19.07
N ALA A 271 -17.14 -19.50 20.20
CA ALA A 271 -16.85 -18.38 21.09
C ALA A 271 -15.50 -18.56 21.82
N TRP A 272 -14.69 -17.50 21.85
CA TRP A 272 -13.43 -17.43 22.57
C TRP A 272 -13.66 -16.74 23.90
N TYR A 273 -13.16 -17.35 24.97
CA TYR A 273 -13.19 -16.79 26.32
C TYR A 273 -11.78 -16.41 26.74
N GLN A 274 -11.55 -15.12 26.91
CA GLN A 274 -10.31 -14.60 27.46
C GLN A 274 -10.37 -14.71 28.98
N ALA A 275 -9.71 -15.72 29.53
CA ALA A 275 -9.56 -15.88 30.96
C ALA A 275 -8.38 -15.03 31.45
N GLY A 276 -8.53 -14.41 32.62
CA GLY A 276 -7.38 -13.89 33.37
C GLY A 276 -6.48 -15.03 33.87
N ALA A 277 -5.71 -14.80 34.93
CA ALA A 277 -4.86 -15.83 35.52
C ALA A 277 -5.63 -17.02 36.13
N GLU A 278 -6.96 -16.94 36.28
CA GLU A 278 -7.77 -17.92 36.99
C GLU A 278 -8.79 -18.63 36.09
N THR A 279 -8.96 -19.94 36.31
CA THR A 279 -9.95 -20.80 35.64
C THR A 279 -11.35 -20.71 36.24
N ALA A 280 -11.54 -19.97 37.35
CA ALA A 280 -12.83 -19.86 38.04
C ALA A 280 -13.95 -19.29 37.14
N GLY A 281 -13.59 -18.44 36.17
CA GLY A 281 -14.52 -17.97 35.15
C GLY A 281 -15.09 -19.09 34.29
N LEU A 282 -14.30 -20.12 33.98
CA LEU A 282 -14.73 -21.23 33.11
C LEU A 282 -15.81 -22.10 33.76
N ASP A 283 -15.71 -22.37 35.06
CA ASP A 283 -16.72 -23.17 35.76
C ASP A 283 -18.06 -22.43 35.87
N ALA A 284 -18.03 -21.10 36.03
CA ALA A 284 -19.25 -20.28 35.98
C ALA A 284 -19.89 -20.31 34.58
N GLN A 285 -19.08 -20.21 33.52
CA GLN A 285 -19.56 -20.31 32.13
C GLN A 285 -20.19 -21.69 31.85
N ARG A 286 -19.55 -22.77 32.32
CA ARG A 286 -20.10 -24.13 32.23
C ARG A 286 -21.39 -24.29 33.02
N ALA A 287 -21.44 -23.79 34.25
CA ALA A 287 -22.65 -23.85 35.08
C ALA A 287 -23.82 -23.05 34.49
N ALA A 288 -23.52 -22.00 33.71
CA ALA A 288 -24.49 -21.21 32.97
C ALA A 288 -24.80 -21.77 31.56
N ASP A 289 -24.26 -22.94 31.20
CA ASP A 289 -24.43 -23.56 29.88
C ASP A 289 -24.03 -22.64 28.71
N VAL A 290 -22.98 -21.84 28.91
CA VAL A 290 -22.43 -20.95 27.88
C VAL A 290 -21.45 -21.74 27.00
N PRO A 291 -21.70 -21.87 25.69
CA PRO A 291 -20.81 -22.60 24.80
C PRO A 291 -19.51 -21.83 24.57
N ILE A 292 -18.37 -22.45 24.90
CA ILE A 292 -17.02 -21.90 24.69
C ILE A 292 -16.21 -22.92 23.90
N SER A 293 -15.45 -22.44 22.91
CA SER A 293 -14.62 -23.27 22.04
C SER A 293 -13.12 -23.07 22.23
N VAL A 294 -12.70 -21.87 22.67
CA VAL A 294 -11.30 -21.57 23.01
C VAL A 294 -11.26 -20.82 24.34
N MET A 295 -10.33 -21.21 25.22
CA MET A 295 -9.95 -20.42 26.38
C MET A 295 -8.55 -19.85 26.16
N GLN A 296 -8.43 -18.53 26.10
CA GLN A 296 -7.15 -17.85 25.93
C GLN A 296 -6.65 -17.35 27.28
N THR A 297 -5.47 -17.81 27.70
CA THR A 297 -4.80 -17.36 28.92
C THR A 297 -3.58 -16.51 28.53
N TYR A 298 -3.56 -15.25 28.96
CA TYR A 298 -2.43 -14.34 28.68
C TYR A 298 -1.29 -14.64 29.65
N LEU A 299 -0.44 -15.61 29.32
CA LEU A 299 0.76 -15.92 30.12
C LEU A 299 2.05 -15.27 29.59
N HIS A 300 1.99 -14.57 28.46
CA HIS A 300 3.18 -14.07 27.77
C HIS A 300 3.46 -12.57 27.94
N TYR A 301 2.46 -11.76 28.36
CA TYR A 301 2.65 -10.36 28.74
C TYR A 301 1.56 -9.93 29.73
N LEU A 302 1.76 -10.20 31.02
CA LEU A 302 0.92 -9.57 32.03
C LEU A 302 1.46 -8.17 32.34
N PRO A 303 0.58 -7.14 32.42
CA PRO A 303 0.97 -5.82 32.88
C PRO A 303 1.77 -5.90 34.18
N CYS A 304 2.72 -4.98 34.37
CA CYS A 304 3.47 -4.83 35.62
C CYS A 304 4.30 -6.04 36.09
N GLY A 305 4.45 -7.09 35.26
CA GLY A 305 5.20 -8.27 35.65
C GLY A 305 4.42 -9.23 36.56
N ASP A 306 3.08 -9.22 36.55
CA ASP A 306 2.26 -10.11 37.40
C ASP A 306 2.48 -11.61 37.16
N HIS A 307 3.17 -11.97 36.07
CA HIS A 307 3.60 -13.34 35.78
C HIS A 307 4.84 -13.77 36.59
N VAL A 308 5.65 -12.82 37.07
CA VAL A 308 6.91 -13.07 37.79
C VAL A 308 6.62 -13.67 39.17
N GLY A 309 7.26 -14.80 39.49
CA GLY A 309 7.05 -15.54 40.74
C GLY A 309 5.87 -16.52 40.71
N SER A 310 5.11 -16.56 39.61
CA SER A 310 3.98 -17.48 39.41
C SER A 310 4.30 -18.61 38.42
N GLU A 311 5.57 -18.78 38.01
CA GLU A 311 6.01 -19.69 36.95
C GLU A 311 5.70 -21.16 37.30
N ALA A 312 5.89 -21.54 38.55
CA ALA A 312 5.66 -22.91 39.03
C ALA A 312 4.16 -23.32 38.99
N ALA A 313 3.23 -22.36 38.95
CA ALA A 313 1.80 -22.61 38.90
C ALA A 313 1.25 -22.74 37.45
N GLN A 314 2.06 -22.41 36.44
CA GLN A 314 1.62 -22.37 35.05
C GLN A 314 1.46 -23.73 34.36
N PRO A 315 2.35 -24.74 34.56
CA PRO A 315 2.26 -26.00 33.85
C PRO A 315 0.94 -26.76 34.07
N GLY A 316 0.30 -26.61 35.23
CA GLY A 316 -1.01 -27.21 35.52
C GLY A 316 -2.21 -26.49 34.92
N ARG A 317 -2.00 -25.32 34.28
CA ARG A 317 -3.06 -24.46 33.69
C ARG A 317 -3.10 -24.52 32.16
N THR A 318 -2.01 -24.99 31.54
CA THR A 318 -1.83 -25.09 30.08
C THR A 318 -1.98 -26.51 29.54
N ALA A 319 -2.20 -27.50 30.42
CA ALA A 319 -2.33 -28.92 30.09
C ALA A 319 -3.81 -29.36 29.99
#